data_AF-A0A170WH28-F1
#
_entry.id   AF-A0A170WH28-F1
#
_cell.length_a   1.000
_cell.length_b   1.000
_cell.length_c   1.000
_cell.angle_alpha   90.00
_cell.angle_beta   90.00
_cell.angle_gamma   90.00
#
_symmetry.space_group_name_H-M   'P 1'
#
loop_
_entity.id
_entity.type
_entity.pdbx_description
1 polymer ?
#
loop_
_entity_poly.entity_id
_entity_poly.type
_entity_poly.pdbx_seq_one_letter_code
_entity_poly.pdbx_strand_id
1 'polypeptide(L)'
;QDGPGVYKVLAGYSAGNECECVELESNNCVRVNTGSMVPASADAVVQVEDTELNTSDNEGNELYINITAAVRPGQDIREIGSDIFKGETVLSKGDLITSPEMGLLATVGVTEVPVYKLPLVAVLSTGNELLDPDEPLREGLIRDSNKTTLLSLLKEN
;
A
#
# COMPACT_ATOMS: atom_id res chain seq x y z
N GLN A 1 19.24 -26.14 -11.49
CA GLN A 1 19.21 -24.69 -11.73
C GLN A 1 19.34 -24.54 -13.22
N ASP A 2 18.25 -24.15 -13.85
CA ASP A 2 18.06 -24.43 -15.27
C ASP A 2 18.76 -23.39 -16.15
N GLY A 3 19.12 -22.23 -15.60
CA GLY A 3 20.05 -21.27 -16.21
C GLY A 3 19.54 -20.64 -17.52
N PRO A 4 20.41 -19.95 -18.29
CA PRO A 4 20.05 -19.48 -19.62
C PRO A 4 19.70 -20.64 -20.55
N GLY A 5 18.67 -20.49 -21.37
CA GLY A 5 18.19 -21.55 -22.25
C GLY A 5 16.77 -21.33 -22.76
N VAL A 6 16.26 -22.29 -23.54
CA VAL A 6 14.91 -22.24 -24.09
C VAL A 6 13.94 -22.95 -23.16
N TYR A 7 12.87 -22.25 -22.80
CA TYR A 7 11.82 -22.73 -21.90
C TYR A 7 10.47 -22.75 -22.60
N LYS A 8 9.67 -23.77 -22.31
CA LYS A 8 8.28 -23.86 -22.75
C LYS A 8 7.39 -23.05 -21.81
N VAL A 9 6.57 -22.16 -22.36
CA VAL A 9 5.59 -21.39 -21.59
C VAL A 9 4.32 -22.22 -21.42
N LEU A 10 3.97 -22.55 -20.18
CA LEU A 10 2.80 -23.40 -19.88
C LEU A 10 1.51 -22.61 -19.66
N ALA A 11 1.62 -21.40 -19.11
CA ALA A 11 0.50 -20.54 -18.76
C ALA A 11 0.93 -19.08 -18.60
N GLY A 12 -0.04 -18.17 -18.55
CA GLY A 12 0.14 -16.77 -18.19
C GLY A 12 -0.67 -16.40 -16.95
N TYR A 13 -0.01 -15.84 -15.94
CA TYR A 13 -0.61 -15.39 -14.69
C TYR A 13 -0.71 -13.87 -14.66
N SER A 14 -1.89 -13.38 -14.31
CA SER A 14 -2.20 -11.95 -14.20
C SER A 14 -2.68 -11.61 -12.79
N ALA A 15 -2.21 -10.48 -12.26
CA ALA A 15 -2.59 -9.99 -10.95
C ALA A 15 -4.11 -9.91 -10.78
N GLY A 16 -4.60 -10.32 -9.60
CA GLY A 16 -6.02 -10.28 -9.26
C GLY A 16 -6.88 -11.43 -9.78
N ASN A 17 -6.31 -12.41 -10.50
CA ASN A 17 -7.03 -13.59 -10.97
C ASN A 17 -6.59 -14.86 -10.25
N GLU A 18 -7.51 -15.81 -10.09
CA GLU A 18 -7.17 -17.17 -9.72
C GLU A 18 -6.26 -17.76 -10.81
N CYS A 19 -5.14 -18.35 -10.40
CA CYS A 19 -4.21 -19.01 -11.31
C CYS A 19 -4.25 -20.51 -11.02
N GLU A 20 -4.30 -21.32 -12.07
CA GLU A 20 -4.17 -22.77 -11.93
C GLU A 20 -2.78 -23.09 -11.37
N CYS A 21 -2.70 -23.94 -10.34
CA CYS A 21 -1.42 -24.37 -9.77
C CYS A 21 -0.72 -25.31 -10.75
N VAL A 22 0.15 -24.74 -11.60
CA VAL A 22 0.98 -25.50 -12.54
C VAL A 22 2.27 -25.91 -11.84
N GLU A 23 2.62 -27.19 -11.92
CA GLU A 23 3.90 -27.70 -11.47
C GLU A 23 4.92 -27.53 -12.61
N LEU A 24 5.98 -26.76 -12.35
CA LEU A 24 7.05 -26.54 -13.31
C LEU A 24 8.05 -27.70 -13.24
N GLU A 25 8.16 -28.41 -14.37
CA GLU A 25 9.28 -29.31 -14.64
C GLU A 25 10.45 -28.54 -15.28
N SER A 26 11.62 -29.19 -15.40
CA SER A 26 12.78 -28.55 -16.03
C SER A 26 12.52 -28.06 -17.45
N ASN A 27 13.04 -26.88 -17.77
CA ASN A 27 12.81 -26.16 -19.03
C ASN A 27 11.35 -25.75 -19.28
N ASN A 28 10.51 -25.70 -18.25
CA ASN A 28 9.18 -25.10 -18.32
C ASN A 28 9.14 -23.80 -17.51
N CYS A 29 8.29 -22.86 -17.94
CA CYS A 29 8.06 -21.61 -17.23
C CYS A 29 6.58 -21.19 -17.34
N VAL A 30 6.22 -20.18 -16.55
CA VAL A 30 4.97 -19.43 -16.71
C VAL A 30 5.29 -17.96 -16.92
N ARG A 31 4.49 -17.29 -17.73
CA ARG A 31 4.54 -15.84 -17.83
C ARG A 31 3.86 -15.23 -16.61
N VAL A 32 4.52 -14.30 -15.94
CA VAL A 32 3.95 -13.58 -14.79
C VAL A 32 4.03 -12.07 -15.01
N ASN A 33 2.97 -11.35 -14.62
CA ASN A 33 3.01 -9.89 -14.54
C ASN A 33 3.38 -9.44 -13.12
N THR A 34 3.90 -8.23 -12.95
CA THR A 34 4.18 -7.64 -11.63
C THR A 34 2.96 -7.73 -10.71
N GLY A 35 3.17 -8.26 -9.49
CA GLY A 35 2.11 -8.45 -8.50
C GLY A 35 1.28 -9.73 -8.68
N SER A 36 1.58 -10.56 -9.67
CA SER A 36 0.96 -11.89 -9.82
C SER A 36 1.58 -12.88 -8.84
N MET A 37 0.85 -13.94 -8.53
CA MET A 37 1.37 -15.08 -7.80
C MET A 37 2.50 -15.77 -8.59
N VAL A 38 3.49 -16.30 -7.88
CA VAL A 38 4.54 -17.17 -8.45
C VAL A 38 4.18 -18.62 -8.12
N PRO A 39 4.25 -19.58 -9.07
CA PRO A 39 4.01 -21.00 -8.77
C PRO A 39 4.94 -21.50 -7.66
N ALA A 40 4.43 -22.35 -6.77
CA ALA A 40 5.24 -22.90 -5.67
C ALA A 40 6.44 -23.76 -6.13
N SER A 41 6.42 -24.22 -7.38
CA SER A 41 7.49 -24.97 -8.03
C SER A 41 8.59 -24.08 -8.64
N ALA A 42 8.36 -22.76 -8.75
CA ALA A 42 9.35 -21.80 -9.22
C ALA A 42 10.11 -21.17 -8.05
N ASP A 43 11.41 -20.93 -8.23
CA ASP A 43 12.27 -20.29 -7.23
C ASP A 43 12.84 -18.93 -7.69
N ALA A 44 12.47 -18.43 -8.87
CA ALA A 44 12.92 -17.15 -9.42
C ALA A 44 11.95 -16.59 -10.47
N VAL A 45 11.96 -15.27 -10.64
CA VAL A 45 11.33 -14.57 -11.77
C VAL A 45 12.42 -13.95 -12.64
N VAL A 46 12.27 -14.00 -13.96
CA VAL A 46 13.20 -13.32 -14.89
C VAL A 46 12.45 -12.17 -15.55
N GLN A 47 13.08 -11.01 -15.61
CA GLN A 47 12.52 -9.82 -16.25
C GLN A 47 12.40 -10.04 -17.76
N VAL A 48 11.37 -9.47 -18.38
CA VAL A 48 11.11 -9.68 -19.81
C VAL A 48 12.27 -9.19 -20.68
N GLU A 49 12.99 -8.17 -20.20
CA GLU A 49 14.20 -7.61 -20.82
C GLU A 49 15.35 -8.63 -20.95
N ASP A 50 15.39 -9.64 -20.08
CA ASP A 50 16.36 -10.75 -20.09
C ASP A 50 15.81 -12.01 -20.80
N THR A 51 14.75 -11.83 -21.60
CA THR A 51 14.11 -12.89 -22.39
C THR A 51 13.94 -12.50 -23.84
N GLU A 52 14.01 -13.48 -24.74
CA GLU A 52 13.72 -13.32 -26.16
C GLU A 52 12.62 -14.30 -26.57
N LEU A 53 11.63 -13.83 -27.34
CA LEU A 53 10.61 -14.71 -27.88
C LEU A 53 11.24 -15.71 -28.86
N ASN A 54 11.07 -17.01 -28.61
CA ASN A 54 11.56 -18.06 -29.51
C ASN A 54 10.50 -18.47 -30.53
N THR A 55 9.30 -18.83 -30.05
CA THR A 55 8.15 -19.14 -30.91
C THR A 55 6.83 -18.76 -30.24
N SER A 56 5.85 -18.39 -31.06
CA SER A 56 4.47 -18.13 -30.65
C SER A 56 3.49 -18.99 -31.43
N ASP A 57 2.26 -19.12 -30.94
CA ASP A 57 1.15 -19.64 -31.72
C ASP A 57 0.60 -18.59 -32.71
N ASN A 58 -0.44 -18.96 -33.46
CA ASN A 58 -1.11 -18.09 -34.43
C ASN A 58 -1.90 -16.93 -33.78
N GLU A 59 -2.18 -17.02 -32.47
CA GLU A 59 -2.89 -16.00 -31.69
C GLU A 59 -1.91 -15.02 -31.02
N GLY A 60 -0.60 -15.28 -31.14
CA GLY A 60 0.46 -14.46 -30.56
C GLY A 60 0.82 -14.84 -29.11
N ASN A 61 0.32 -15.97 -28.61
CA ASN A 61 0.72 -16.47 -27.29
C ASN A 61 2.12 -17.07 -27.39
N GLU A 62 2.96 -16.73 -26.42
CA GLU A 62 4.32 -17.25 -26.34
C GLU A 62 4.26 -18.74 -26.04
N LEU A 63 4.89 -19.56 -26.89
CA LEU A 63 5.00 -21.01 -26.69
C LEU A 63 6.35 -21.38 -26.11
N TYR A 64 7.41 -20.69 -26.57
CA TYR A 64 8.77 -20.86 -26.09
C TYR A 64 9.47 -19.51 -25.99
N ILE A 65 10.22 -19.32 -24.91
CA ILE A 65 11.07 -18.15 -24.68
C ILE A 65 12.53 -18.59 -24.46
N ASN A 66 13.48 -17.75 -24.84
CA ASN A 66 14.89 -17.92 -24.56
C ASN A 66 15.29 -16.99 -23.42
N ILE A 67 15.73 -17.53 -22.28
CA ILE A 67 16.28 -16.77 -21.17
C ILE A 67 17.77 -16.54 -21.46
N THR A 68 18.19 -15.28 -21.49
CA THR A 68 19.56 -14.89 -21.92
C THR A 68 20.50 -14.62 -20.74
N ALA A 69 19.96 -14.35 -19.55
CA ALA A 69 20.72 -14.03 -18.35
C ALA A 69 20.74 -15.17 -17.34
N ALA A 70 21.77 -15.17 -16.47
CA ALA A 70 21.84 -16.10 -15.35
C ALA A 70 20.80 -15.73 -14.28
N VAL A 71 20.14 -16.76 -13.73
CA VAL A 71 19.04 -16.63 -12.76
C VAL A 71 19.52 -16.99 -11.36
N ARG A 72 19.25 -16.13 -10.38
CA ARG A 72 19.53 -16.39 -8.97
C ARG A 72 18.25 -16.81 -8.23
N PRO A 73 18.31 -17.81 -7.32
CA PRO A 73 17.18 -18.13 -6.47
C PRO A 73 16.69 -16.92 -5.67
N GLY A 74 15.38 -16.77 -5.57
CA GLY A 74 14.68 -15.67 -4.90
C GLY A 74 14.69 -14.34 -5.65
N GLN A 75 15.32 -14.24 -6.84
CA GLN A 75 15.36 -12.98 -7.56
C GLN A 75 13.94 -12.57 -8.00
N ASP A 76 13.63 -11.29 -7.82
CA ASP A 76 12.35 -10.67 -8.21
C ASP A 76 11.09 -11.37 -7.64
N ILE A 77 11.24 -12.11 -6.54
CA ILE A 77 10.14 -12.70 -5.77
C ILE A 77 10.01 -11.95 -4.43
N ARG A 78 8.77 -11.58 -4.10
CA ARG A 78 8.39 -11.12 -2.76
C ARG A 78 7.79 -12.30 -2.01
N GLU A 79 8.56 -12.85 -1.08
CA GLU A 79 8.16 -13.99 -0.26
C GLU A 79 6.92 -13.68 0.59
N ILE A 80 6.20 -14.74 0.97
CA ILE A 80 5.03 -14.59 1.84
C ILE A 80 5.47 -13.94 3.16
N GLY A 81 4.87 -12.79 3.45
CA GLY A 81 5.18 -12.01 4.65
C GLY A 81 6.48 -11.20 4.57
N SER A 82 7.02 -10.95 3.37
CA SER A 82 8.23 -10.13 3.18
C SER A 82 8.07 -8.69 3.69
N ASP A 83 6.85 -8.14 3.54
CA ASP A 83 6.53 -6.77 3.97
C ASP A 83 5.98 -6.77 5.40
N ILE A 84 5.03 -7.65 5.71
CA ILE A 84 4.41 -7.80 7.03
C ILE A 84 4.09 -9.28 7.27
N PHE A 85 4.56 -9.86 8.38
CA PHE A 85 4.25 -11.25 8.71
C PHE A 85 2.97 -11.37 9.56
N LYS A 86 2.31 -12.52 9.48
CA LYS A 86 1.08 -12.77 10.24
C LYS A 86 1.35 -12.71 11.75
N GLY A 87 0.61 -11.86 12.45
CA GLY A 87 0.74 -11.65 13.89
C GLY A 87 1.76 -10.57 14.27
N GLU A 88 2.39 -9.93 13.30
CA GLU A 88 3.23 -8.75 13.52
C GLU A 88 2.40 -7.58 14.09
N THR A 89 2.97 -6.86 15.05
CA THR A 89 2.37 -5.63 15.55
C THR A 89 2.76 -4.48 14.62
N VAL A 90 1.81 -4.01 13.81
CA VAL A 90 2.04 -2.93 12.83
C VAL A 90 1.87 -1.53 13.41
N LEU A 91 1.10 -1.39 14.49
CA LEU A 91 0.95 -0.16 15.27
C LEU A 91 0.84 -0.49 16.76
N SER A 92 1.42 0.36 17.59
CA SER A 92 1.42 0.25 19.03
C SER A 92 0.41 1.19 19.68
N LYS A 93 -0.02 0.86 20.89
CA LYS A 93 -0.88 1.74 21.69
C LYS A 93 -0.15 3.05 21.96
N GLY A 94 -0.78 4.16 21.59
CA GLY A 94 -0.23 5.51 21.78
C GLY A 94 0.37 6.10 20.53
N ASP A 95 0.50 5.32 19.45
CA ASP A 95 0.89 5.84 18.15
C ASP A 95 -0.17 6.82 17.64
N LEU A 96 0.30 7.93 17.07
CA LEU A 96 -0.56 8.92 16.43
C LEU A 96 -0.94 8.41 15.05
N ILE A 97 -2.24 8.28 14.81
CA ILE A 97 -2.75 7.85 13.51
C ILE A 97 -2.72 9.05 12.55
N THR A 98 -1.81 9.02 11.59
CA THR A 98 -1.76 9.95 10.46
C THR A 98 -1.97 9.21 9.15
N SER A 99 -1.73 9.84 7.99
CA SER A 99 -2.01 9.23 6.68
C SER A 99 -1.31 7.88 6.44
N PRO A 100 -0.03 7.67 6.80
CA PRO A 100 0.63 6.37 6.66
C PRO A 100 0.01 5.29 7.53
N GLU A 101 -0.30 5.59 8.80
CA GLU A 101 -0.93 4.63 9.72
C GLU A 101 -2.32 4.22 9.23
N MET A 102 -3.09 5.15 8.65
CA MET A 102 -4.36 4.84 8.00
C MET A 102 -4.18 3.87 6.82
N GLY A 103 -3.17 4.09 5.98
CA GLY A 103 -2.83 3.18 4.88
C GLY A 103 -2.38 1.81 5.37
N LEU A 104 -1.62 1.77 6.46
CA LEU A 104 -1.16 0.52 7.08
C LEU A 104 -2.34 -0.28 7.66
N LEU A 105 -3.25 0.35 8.38
CA LEU A 105 -4.48 -0.27 8.88
C LEU A 105 -5.33 -0.84 7.74
N ALA A 106 -5.49 -0.10 6.64
CA ALA A 106 -6.19 -0.57 5.45
C ALA A 106 -5.48 -1.78 4.79
N THR A 107 -4.15 -1.73 4.72
CA THR A 107 -3.31 -2.81 4.15
C THR A 107 -3.50 -4.12 4.91
N VAL A 108 -3.60 -4.07 6.24
CA VAL A 108 -3.83 -5.27 7.07
C VAL A 108 -5.30 -5.60 7.30
N GLY A 109 -6.23 -4.86 6.66
CA GLY A 109 -7.67 -5.12 6.75
C GLY A 109 -8.31 -4.76 8.10
N VAL A 110 -7.68 -3.90 8.91
CA VAL A 110 -8.23 -3.43 10.19
C VAL A 110 -8.97 -2.12 9.94
N THR A 111 -10.30 -2.17 9.95
CA THR A 111 -11.16 -1.02 9.61
C THR A 111 -11.65 -0.22 10.81
N GLU A 112 -11.50 -0.76 12.03
CA GLU A 112 -11.88 -0.10 13.28
C GLU A 112 -10.78 -0.30 14.32
N VAL A 113 -10.42 0.78 15.02
CA VAL A 113 -9.41 0.75 16.10
C VAL A 113 -9.87 1.58 17.30
N PRO A 114 -9.58 1.13 18.53
CA PRO A 114 -9.83 1.93 19.72
C PRO A 114 -8.88 3.12 19.78
N VAL A 115 -9.42 4.33 19.91
CA VAL A 115 -8.65 5.58 20.04
C VAL A 115 -9.02 6.33 21.31
N TYR A 116 -8.12 7.21 21.75
CA TYR A 116 -8.48 8.19 22.79
C TYR A 116 -9.43 9.23 22.21
N LYS A 117 -10.44 9.62 23.00
CA LYS A 117 -11.31 10.72 22.62
C LYS A 117 -10.52 12.04 22.67
N LEU A 118 -10.78 12.92 21.71
CA LEU A 118 -10.28 14.29 21.77
C LEU A 118 -10.86 14.99 23.01
N PRO A 119 -10.07 15.82 23.71
CA PRO A 119 -10.55 16.57 24.86
C PRO A 119 -11.65 17.56 24.44
N LEU A 120 -12.69 17.68 25.25
CA LEU A 120 -13.71 18.71 25.08
C LEU A 120 -13.25 19.99 25.81
N VAL A 121 -13.09 21.09 25.06
CA VAL A 121 -12.60 22.36 25.60
C VAL A 121 -13.67 23.44 25.47
N ALA A 122 -13.99 24.11 26.58
CA ALA A 122 -14.88 25.27 26.60
C ALA A 122 -14.05 26.57 26.65
N VAL A 123 -14.44 27.56 25.85
CA VAL A 123 -13.79 28.88 25.78
C VAL A 123 -14.80 29.95 26.16
N LEU A 124 -14.46 30.74 27.17
CA LEU A 124 -15.27 31.86 27.67
C LEU A 124 -14.40 33.12 27.73
N SER A 125 -14.97 34.23 27.29
CA SER A 125 -14.39 35.55 27.49
C SER A 125 -15.10 36.29 28.61
N THR A 126 -14.33 37.08 29.34
CA THR A 126 -14.80 37.86 30.48
C THR A 126 -14.32 39.29 30.32
N GLY A 127 -15.26 40.23 30.40
CA GLY A 127 -14.98 41.65 30.28
C GLY A 127 -16.28 42.38 30.00
N ASN A 128 -16.53 43.47 30.74
CA ASN A 128 -17.73 44.29 30.51
C ASN A 128 -17.63 45.10 29.22
N GLU A 129 -16.41 45.25 28.71
CA GLU A 129 -16.06 45.94 27.47
C GLU A 129 -16.26 45.09 26.21
N LEU A 130 -16.51 43.78 26.37
CA LEU A 130 -16.51 42.84 25.24
C LEU A 130 -17.88 42.76 24.55
N LEU A 131 -17.82 42.72 23.22
CA LEU A 131 -18.92 42.47 22.30
C LEU A 131 -18.65 41.22 21.47
N ASP A 132 -19.71 40.54 21.03
CA ASP A 132 -19.58 39.50 20.01
C ASP A 132 -19.12 40.12 18.67
N PRO A 133 -18.45 39.34 17.79
CA PRO A 133 -17.85 39.87 16.57
C PRO A 133 -18.84 40.53 15.60
N ASP A 134 -20.09 40.05 15.55
CA ASP A 134 -21.16 40.51 14.68
C ASP A 134 -21.95 41.71 15.26
N GLU A 135 -21.70 42.08 16.51
CA GLU A 135 -22.32 43.25 17.11
C GLU A 135 -21.76 44.58 16.56
N PRO A 136 -22.61 45.62 16.45
CA PRO A 136 -22.15 46.97 16.11
C PRO A 136 -21.31 47.56 17.23
N LEU A 137 -20.26 48.31 16.87
CA LEU A 137 -19.40 48.99 17.85
C LEU A 137 -20.18 50.09 18.58
N ARG A 138 -19.89 50.23 19.87
CA ARG A 138 -20.41 51.27 20.76
C ARG A 138 -19.25 51.89 21.55
N GLU A 139 -19.45 53.10 22.05
CA GLU A 139 -18.44 53.82 22.81
C GLU A 139 -18.01 53.00 24.06
N GLY A 140 -16.70 52.86 24.26
CA GLY A 140 -16.13 52.11 25.39
C GLY A 140 -16.16 50.59 25.25
N LEU A 141 -16.69 50.04 24.15
CA LEU A 141 -16.77 48.60 23.90
C LEU A 141 -15.88 48.18 22.72
N ILE A 142 -15.33 46.96 22.80
CA ILE A 142 -14.47 46.33 21.80
C ILE A 142 -14.97 44.92 21.48
N ARG A 143 -14.64 44.39 20.30
CA ARG A 143 -15.02 43.02 19.93
C ARG A 143 -14.08 42.00 20.56
N ASP A 144 -14.63 40.87 20.96
CA ASP A 144 -13.87 39.74 21.45
C ASP A 144 -13.17 38.98 20.32
N SER A 145 -11.90 39.32 20.08
CA SER A 145 -11.04 38.60 19.14
C SER A 145 -10.47 37.31 19.72
N ASN A 146 -10.21 37.27 21.03
CA ASN A 146 -9.48 36.17 21.67
C ASN A 146 -10.26 34.86 21.61
N LYS A 147 -11.57 34.89 21.90
CA LYS A 147 -12.43 33.70 21.79
C LYS A 147 -12.40 33.11 20.39
N THR A 148 -12.49 33.97 19.37
CA THR A 148 -12.43 33.56 17.96
C THR A 148 -11.08 32.92 17.64
N THR A 149 -9.97 33.55 18.02
CA THR A 149 -8.62 33.02 17.79
C THR A 149 -8.40 31.68 18.49
N LEU A 150 -8.75 31.56 19.77
CA LEU A 150 -8.58 30.33 20.54
C LEU A 150 -9.42 29.18 19.98
N LEU A 151 -10.67 29.44 19.59
CA LEU A 151 -11.52 28.44 18.96
C LEU A 151 -11.00 28.01 17.58
N SER A 152 -10.34 28.91 16.83
CA SER A 152 -9.69 28.54 15.56
C SER A 152 -8.50 27.63 15.80
N LEU A 153 -7.59 28.02 16.70
CA LEU A 153 -6.39 27.24 17.02
C LEU A 153 -6.72 25.83 17.54
N LEU A 154 -7.77 25.70 18.35
CA LEU A 154 -8.22 24.39 18.86
C LEU A 154 -8.77 23.46 17.76
N LYS A 155 -9.18 23.98 16.60
CA LYS A 155 -9.66 23.18 15.45
C LYS A 155 -8.53 22.75 14.51
N GLU A 156 -7.39 23.42 14.56
CA GLU A 156 -6.22 23.14 13.73
C GLU A 156 -5.31 22.05 14.31
N ASN A 157 -5.56 21.63 15.55
CA ASN A 157 -4.86 20.57 16.27
C ASN A 157 -5.68 19.28 16.31
#